data_AF-A0A1Q9DYX3-F1
#
_entry.id   AF-A0A1Q9DYX3-F1
#
_cell.length_a   1.000
_cell.length_b   1.000
_cell.length_c   1.000
_cell.angle_alpha   90.00
_cell.angle_beta   90.00
_cell.angle_gamma   90.00
#
_symmetry.space_group_name_H-M   'P 1'
#
loop_
_entity.id
_entity.type
_entity.pdbx_description
1 polymer ?
#
loop_
_entity_poly.entity_id
_entity_poly.type
_entity_poly.pdbx_seq_one_letter_code
_entity_poly.pdbx_strand_id
1 'polypeptide(L)'
;MTNATSSAQLPACGQIDVRDLLASCEVDISLMPIQKPFLKLLLVSHPSIAFDVMQPQGRSRLDAYGPADPNLVQHYQTVRSFVGIQNRVVQQMMPKVPLVSGPGDKKSADKEACHDPEEACDEDKFGDENKGPTQSECWKPLLPLALSGSTILGGVTVTLVHVPLLTELTAWPWSVFVAIVLAIYGPTLLCMLWVARADPGQITIEDGETPKRTHKSWLYPEPIRRYDHYCRWLQNVVGLMNHREFMAMLIGLTLIAVLGVIMDPALAVLAYKKPGVEIVTGIILVLHWIYSLIVLFFEGEIFIIHVGLVSRNETAQEWKQNKYYVAHDTSKGDNIHVESLSDSDEYNELLDNGEFVYSPETNSFDKGCPTNCFNFWCEPRWDPQAKGDF
;
A
#
# COMPACT_ATOMS: atom_id res chain seq x y z
N MET A 1 -0.22 14.11 -56.21
CA MET A 1 0.09 13.26 -55.04
C MET A 1 1.37 13.77 -54.42
N THR A 2 1.25 14.64 -53.42
CA THR A 2 2.39 15.23 -52.68
C THR A 2 2.11 14.99 -51.21
N ASN A 3 2.94 14.14 -50.58
CA ASN A 3 2.87 13.82 -49.17
C ASN A 3 3.49 14.96 -48.36
N ALA A 4 2.71 15.57 -47.47
CA ALA A 4 3.19 16.49 -46.45
C ALA A 4 3.42 15.70 -45.15
N THR A 5 4.68 15.56 -44.76
CA THR A 5 5.09 15.10 -43.42
C THR A 5 5.26 16.31 -42.51
N SER A 6 4.29 16.54 -41.61
CA SER A 6 4.43 17.52 -40.54
C SER A 6 5.12 16.88 -39.33
N SER A 7 6.35 17.27 -39.06
CA SER A 7 7.04 16.98 -37.79
C SER A 7 6.49 17.92 -36.71
N ALA A 8 5.76 17.38 -35.75
CA ALA A 8 5.36 18.12 -34.56
C ALA A 8 6.56 18.28 -33.61
N GLN A 9 6.98 19.53 -33.37
CA GLN A 9 7.92 19.86 -32.30
C GLN A 9 7.18 19.88 -30.96
N LEU A 10 7.67 19.10 -29.99
CA LEU A 10 7.20 19.16 -28.61
C LEU A 10 7.71 20.46 -27.94
N PRO A 11 6.87 21.17 -27.16
CA PRO A 11 7.29 22.38 -26.46
C PRO A 11 8.24 22.05 -25.29
N ALA A 12 9.26 22.88 -25.10
CA ALA A 12 10.23 22.74 -24.01
C ALA A 12 9.59 23.16 -22.66
N CYS A 13 9.61 22.28 -21.64
CA CYS A 13 9.28 22.67 -20.25
C CYS A 13 10.39 23.64 -19.78
N GLY A 14 10.01 24.81 -19.26
CA GLY A 14 10.93 25.90 -18.90
C GLY A 14 11.95 25.53 -17.81
N GLN A 15 13.07 26.25 -17.75
CA GLN A 15 14.08 26.09 -16.70
C GLN A 15 13.50 26.44 -15.32
N ILE A 16 13.71 25.55 -14.35
CA ILE A 16 13.25 25.69 -12.96
C ILE A 16 14.40 26.17 -12.07
N ASP A 17 14.13 27.14 -11.19
CA ASP A 17 15.06 27.65 -10.17
C ASP A 17 15.07 26.72 -8.94
N VAL A 18 16.26 26.28 -8.53
CA VAL A 18 16.50 25.37 -7.39
C VAL A 18 16.02 25.97 -6.06
N ARG A 19 15.83 27.29 -5.97
CA ARG A 19 15.35 27.96 -4.75
C ARG A 19 13.87 27.67 -4.46
N ASP A 20 13.04 27.46 -5.47
CA ASP A 20 11.62 27.11 -5.29
C ASP A 20 11.45 25.66 -4.78
N LEU A 21 12.44 24.81 -5.06
CA LEU A 21 12.52 23.43 -4.59
C LEU A 21 12.71 23.32 -3.06
N LEU A 22 13.34 24.31 -2.43
CA LEU A 22 13.60 24.31 -0.99
C LEU A 22 12.50 24.98 -0.17
N ALA A 23 11.75 25.92 -0.77
CA ALA A 23 10.60 26.58 -0.11
C ALA A 23 9.37 25.66 0.00
N SER A 24 9.28 24.60 -0.81
CA SER A 24 8.18 23.62 -0.81
C SER A 24 8.29 22.57 0.31
N CYS A 25 9.39 22.54 1.06
CA CYS A 25 9.72 21.53 2.08
C CYS A 25 9.60 22.04 3.53
N GLU A 26 8.97 23.20 3.77
CA GLU A 26 8.53 23.56 5.13
C GLU A 26 7.32 22.69 5.52
N VAL A 27 7.60 21.45 5.87
CA VAL A 27 6.66 20.58 6.59
C VAL A 27 6.57 21.12 8.01
N ASP A 28 5.41 21.65 8.37
CA ASP A 28 5.10 22.05 9.75
C ASP A 28 4.99 20.80 10.64
N ILE A 29 6.12 20.42 11.26
CA ILE A 29 6.25 19.25 12.14
C ILE A 29 5.41 19.41 13.43
N SER A 30 4.85 20.60 13.71
CA SER A 30 4.14 20.87 14.96
C SER A 30 2.69 20.35 15.03
N LEU A 31 2.12 19.84 13.94
CA LEU A 31 0.71 19.45 13.84
C LEU A 31 0.43 17.94 13.78
N MET A 32 1.43 17.07 13.88
CA MET A 32 1.19 15.61 13.81
C MET A 32 1.09 14.98 15.21
N PRO A 33 -0.07 14.41 15.60
CA PRO A 33 -0.13 13.59 16.81
C PRO A 33 0.70 12.34 16.57
N ILE A 34 1.82 12.21 17.29
CA ILE A 34 2.64 11.00 17.35
C ILE A 34 1.70 9.83 17.70
N GLN A 35 1.38 9.00 16.71
CA GLN A 35 0.47 7.88 16.90
C GLN A 35 1.16 6.83 17.78
N LYS A 36 0.61 6.63 18.98
CA LYS A 36 1.07 5.68 20.01
C LYS A 36 1.07 4.17 19.65
N PRO A 37 0.38 3.64 18.63
CA PRO A 37 0.41 2.19 18.37
C PRO A 37 1.72 1.73 17.70
N PHE A 38 2.41 2.58 16.93
CA PHE A 38 3.59 2.16 16.17
C PHE A 38 4.80 1.86 17.07
N LEU A 39 4.97 2.62 18.16
CA LEU A 39 6.03 2.36 19.15
C LEU A 39 5.80 1.04 19.92
N LYS A 40 4.54 0.59 20.05
CA LYS A 40 4.22 -0.71 20.67
C LYS A 40 4.58 -1.90 19.77
N LEU A 41 4.51 -1.74 18.45
CA LEU A 41 4.86 -2.81 17.50
C LEU A 41 6.37 -3.11 17.50
N LEU A 42 7.20 -2.08 17.68
CA LEU A 42 8.67 -2.21 17.69
C LEU A 42 9.25 -2.74 19.02
N LEU A 43 8.48 -2.72 20.12
CA LEU A 43 8.96 -3.08 21.46
C LEU A 43 8.63 -4.52 21.90
N VAL A 44 8.01 -5.34 21.06
CA VAL A 44 7.73 -6.75 21.38
C VAL A 44 8.77 -7.66 20.73
N SER A 45 9.93 -7.81 21.37
CA SER A 45 10.96 -8.79 21.03
C SER A 45 10.93 -10.00 21.99
N HIS A 46 10.30 -11.09 21.53
CA HIS A 46 10.45 -12.51 21.94
C HIS A 46 10.07 -12.98 23.38
N PRO A 47 9.67 -14.27 23.58
CA PRO A 47 10.20 -15.48 22.93
C PRO A 47 9.21 -16.48 22.28
N SER A 48 9.77 -17.20 21.29
CA SER A 48 9.49 -18.57 20.82
C SER A 48 8.06 -19.01 20.50
N ILE A 49 7.75 -19.12 19.19
CA ILE A 49 6.64 -19.92 18.67
C ILE A 49 7.23 -21.12 17.92
N ALA A 50 7.12 -22.31 18.51
CA ALA A 50 7.28 -23.56 17.79
C ALA A 50 5.97 -23.84 17.04
N PHE A 51 6.05 -24.00 15.71
CA PHE A 51 4.93 -24.47 14.90
C PHE A 51 4.95 -26.00 14.89
N ASP A 52 4.07 -26.62 15.68
CA ASP A 52 3.71 -28.03 15.48
C ASP A 52 2.51 -28.10 14.53
N VAL A 53 2.75 -28.77 13.40
CA VAL A 53 1.78 -29.09 12.36
C VAL A 53 0.93 -30.26 12.85
N MET A 54 -0.38 -30.07 13.01
CA MET A 54 -1.32 -31.19 13.06
C MET A 54 -2.45 -31.02 12.04
N GLN A 55 -2.55 -32.02 11.17
CA GLN A 55 -3.67 -32.26 10.24
C GLN A 55 -4.97 -32.53 11.00
N PRO A 56 -6.15 -32.23 10.42
CA PRO A 56 -7.42 -32.59 11.01
C PRO A 56 -7.83 -34.01 10.60
N GLN A 57 -7.92 -34.93 11.57
CA GLN A 57 -8.85 -36.06 11.47
C GLN A 57 -10.09 -35.76 12.31
N GLY A 58 -11.25 -35.81 11.66
CA GLY A 58 -12.53 -35.59 12.30
C GLY A 58 -12.94 -36.72 13.23
N ARG A 59 -13.52 -36.36 14.39
CA ARG A 59 -14.66 -37.05 14.98
C ARG A 59 -15.30 -36.22 16.07
N SER A 60 -16.62 -36.17 16.03
CA SER A 60 -17.52 -35.56 17.00
C SER A 60 -17.43 -36.23 18.38
N ARG A 61 -17.13 -35.41 19.39
CA ARG A 61 -17.51 -35.61 20.80
C ARG A 61 -17.41 -34.27 21.53
N LEU A 62 -18.53 -33.55 21.63
CA LEU A 62 -18.73 -32.61 22.73
C LEU A 62 -18.86 -33.42 24.03
N ASP A 63 -18.49 -32.81 25.15
CA ASP A 63 -18.56 -33.33 26.52
C ASP A 63 -17.26 -33.98 27.05
N ALA A 64 -16.12 -33.27 26.92
CA ALA A 64 -14.96 -33.46 27.79
C ALA A 64 -13.98 -32.28 27.74
N TYR A 65 -14.34 -31.12 28.31
CA TYR A 65 -13.34 -30.14 28.72
C TYR A 65 -13.64 -29.70 30.16
N GLY A 66 -12.68 -29.96 31.05
CA GLY A 66 -12.63 -29.38 32.38
C GLY A 66 -12.42 -27.86 32.32
N PRO A 67 -12.36 -27.19 33.49
CA PRO A 67 -12.28 -25.73 33.55
C PRO A 67 -11.10 -25.23 32.71
N ALA A 68 -11.39 -24.29 31.79
CA ALA A 68 -10.42 -23.72 30.88
C ALA A 68 -9.22 -23.17 31.66
N ASP A 69 -8.00 -23.54 31.22
CA ASP A 69 -6.76 -22.99 31.77
C ASP A 69 -6.79 -21.46 31.59
N PRO A 70 -6.73 -20.67 32.68
CA PRO A 70 -6.78 -19.22 32.62
C PRO A 70 -5.65 -18.62 31.76
N ASN A 71 -4.53 -19.34 31.58
CA ASN A 71 -3.44 -18.88 30.73
C ASN A 71 -3.77 -18.98 29.22
N LEU A 72 -4.62 -19.93 28.83
CA LEU A 72 -5.04 -20.09 27.43
C LEU A 72 -6.00 -18.96 26.99
N VAL A 73 -6.86 -18.52 27.91
CA VAL A 73 -7.77 -17.37 27.70
C VAL A 73 -6.99 -16.06 27.54
N GLN A 74 -5.91 -15.89 28.31
CA GLN A 74 -5.08 -14.68 28.24
C GLN A 74 -4.27 -14.60 26.94
N HIS A 75 -3.80 -15.73 26.41
CA HIS A 75 -3.14 -15.78 25.11
C HIS A 75 -4.11 -15.45 23.96
N TYR A 76 -5.35 -15.96 24.03
CA TYR A 76 -6.39 -15.68 23.04
C TYR A 76 -6.84 -14.20 23.03
N GLN A 77 -6.93 -13.56 24.21
CA GLN A 77 -7.23 -12.14 24.33
C GLN A 77 -6.10 -11.25 23.79
N THR A 78 -4.85 -11.66 23.96
CA THR A 78 -3.68 -10.91 23.45
C THR A 78 -3.65 -10.91 21.93
N VAL A 79 -3.88 -12.06 21.29
CA VAL A 79 -4.00 -12.16 19.82
C VAL A 79 -5.21 -11.38 19.30
N ARG A 80 -6.37 -11.43 19.99
CA ARG A 80 -7.55 -10.63 19.63
C ARG A 80 -7.31 -9.12 19.76
N SER A 81 -6.49 -8.69 20.72
CA SER A 81 -6.09 -7.28 20.87
C SER A 81 -5.14 -6.83 19.75
N PHE A 82 -4.26 -7.71 19.28
CA PHE A 82 -3.36 -7.43 18.16
C PHE A 82 -4.15 -7.26 16.85
N VAL A 83 -5.12 -8.15 16.59
CA VAL A 83 -6.05 -8.05 15.45
C VAL A 83 -6.97 -6.82 15.58
N GLY A 84 -7.42 -6.49 16.80
CA GLY A 84 -8.22 -5.30 17.07
C GLY A 84 -7.47 -3.97 16.83
N ILE A 85 -6.16 -3.94 17.10
CA ILE A 85 -5.30 -2.78 16.77
C ILE A 85 -5.13 -2.65 15.26
N GLN A 86 -4.92 -3.76 14.53
CA GLN A 86 -4.86 -3.74 13.07
C GLN A 86 -6.18 -3.27 12.44
N ASN A 87 -7.33 -3.71 12.95
CA ASN A 87 -8.62 -3.24 12.45
C ASN A 87 -8.82 -1.74 12.65
N ARG A 88 -8.47 -1.20 13.83
CA ARG A 88 -8.55 0.26 14.06
C ARG A 88 -7.60 1.05 13.18
N VAL A 89 -6.38 0.55 12.97
CA VAL A 89 -5.39 1.19 12.09
C VAL A 89 -5.89 1.20 10.64
N VAL A 90 -6.38 0.07 10.13
CA VAL A 90 -6.92 -0.04 8.76
C VAL A 90 -8.21 0.79 8.58
N GLN A 91 -9.08 0.85 9.59
CA GLN A 91 -10.30 1.69 9.55
C GLN A 91 -10.00 3.18 9.64
N GLN A 92 -9.06 3.61 10.51
CA GLN A 92 -8.62 5.01 10.61
C GLN A 92 -7.84 5.49 9.38
N MET A 93 -7.44 4.56 8.50
CA MET A 93 -6.71 4.83 7.25
C MET A 93 -7.60 4.90 6.03
N MET A 94 -8.91 4.72 6.19
CA MET A 94 -9.83 5.11 5.12
C MET A 94 -9.55 6.58 4.77
N PRO A 95 -9.30 6.91 3.50
CA PRO A 95 -9.12 8.30 3.11
C PRO A 95 -10.36 9.05 3.60
N LYS A 96 -10.14 10.17 4.32
CA LYS A 96 -11.23 11.11 4.60
C LYS A 96 -11.73 11.60 3.25
N VAL A 97 -12.77 10.96 2.74
CA VAL A 97 -13.41 11.34 1.48
C VAL A 97 -14.04 12.69 1.76
N PRO A 98 -13.64 13.76 1.04
CA PRO A 98 -14.26 15.06 1.25
C PRO A 98 -15.75 14.99 0.83
N LEU A 99 -16.57 15.73 1.57
CA LEU A 99 -18.03 15.81 1.52
C LEU A 99 -18.63 15.57 0.12
N VAL A 100 -19.40 14.49 -0.02
CA VAL A 100 -20.41 14.37 -1.09
C VAL A 100 -21.73 14.79 -0.47
N SER A 101 -22.23 15.97 -0.82
CA SER A 101 -23.57 16.42 -0.42
C SER A 101 -24.63 15.43 -0.93
N GLY A 102 -25.46 14.93 -0.01
CA GLY A 102 -26.46 13.88 -0.26
C GLY A 102 -27.60 14.24 -1.23
N PRO A 103 -28.43 13.26 -1.61
CA PRO A 103 -29.33 13.33 -2.76
C PRO A 103 -30.69 13.98 -2.43
N GLY A 104 -31.02 15.03 -3.19
CA GLY A 104 -32.39 15.51 -3.35
C GLY A 104 -33.12 14.79 -4.48
N ASP A 105 -34.22 14.11 -4.11
CA ASP A 105 -35.38 13.71 -4.92
C ASP A 105 -35.22 12.95 -6.25
N LYS A 106 -35.79 11.74 -6.23
CA LYS A 106 -36.10 10.89 -7.38
C LYS A 106 -37.05 11.60 -8.37
N LYS A 107 -36.54 12.31 -9.37
CA LYS A 107 -37.27 12.59 -10.61
C LYS A 107 -36.37 12.50 -11.84
N SER A 108 -36.77 11.59 -12.72
CA SER A 108 -36.40 11.41 -14.14
C SER A 108 -34.91 11.51 -14.51
N ALA A 109 -34.37 10.34 -14.85
CA ALA A 109 -33.27 10.18 -15.77
C ALA A 109 -33.51 11.02 -17.04
N ASP A 110 -32.71 12.07 -17.24
CA ASP A 110 -31.88 12.24 -18.42
C ASP A 110 -31.11 13.59 -18.33
N LYS A 111 -29.79 13.47 -18.18
CA LYS A 111 -28.75 14.33 -18.77
C LYS A 111 -28.37 15.72 -18.23
N GLU A 112 -28.93 16.28 -17.15
CA GLU A 112 -28.59 17.70 -16.86
C GLU A 112 -28.55 18.12 -15.39
N ALA A 113 -27.87 17.36 -14.52
CA ALA A 113 -27.63 17.79 -13.14
C ALA A 113 -26.37 17.18 -12.52
N CYS A 114 -25.20 17.67 -12.94
CA CYS A 114 -23.95 17.64 -12.16
C CYS A 114 -23.19 18.94 -12.44
N HIS A 115 -23.65 20.06 -11.90
CA HIS A 115 -22.87 21.30 -11.86
C HIS A 115 -23.36 22.16 -10.70
N ASP A 116 -22.86 21.88 -9.50
CA ASP A 116 -22.77 22.86 -8.44
C ASP A 116 -21.32 23.39 -8.46
N PRO A 117 -21.07 24.67 -8.83
CA PRO A 117 -19.72 25.16 -9.18
C PRO A 117 -18.81 25.49 -8.00
N GLU A 118 -19.26 25.40 -6.74
CA GLU A 118 -18.47 25.90 -5.60
C GLU A 118 -18.08 24.84 -4.54
N GLU A 119 -18.64 23.63 -4.59
CA GLU A 119 -18.35 22.56 -3.62
C GLU A 119 -18.11 21.17 -4.24
N ALA A 120 -17.85 21.11 -5.55
CA ALA A 120 -17.17 19.96 -6.12
C ALA A 120 -15.80 19.87 -5.43
N CYS A 121 -15.62 18.85 -4.60
CA CYS A 121 -14.30 18.37 -4.22
C CYS A 121 -13.46 18.38 -5.47
N ASP A 122 -12.54 19.34 -5.57
CA ASP A 122 -11.87 19.70 -6.82
C ASP A 122 -11.38 18.41 -7.50
N GLU A 123 -12.16 17.89 -8.45
CA GLU A 123 -11.86 16.65 -9.16
C GLU A 123 -10.56 16.84 -9.94
N ASP A 124 -10.14 18.10 -10.12
CA ASP A 124 -8.85 18.49 -10.66
C ASP A 124 -7.71 18.30 -9.64
N LYS A 125 -7.97 18.37 -8.32
CA LYS A 125 -6.97 18.20 -7.25
C LYS A 125 -6.76 16.73 -6.86
N PHE A 126 -7.82 15.93 -6.89
CA PHE A 126 -7.76 14.46 -6.80
C PHE A 126 -8.11 13.83 -8.15
N GLY A 127 -7.46 14.32 -9.21
CA GLY A 127 -7.57 13.90 -10.61
C GLY A 127 -8.59 12.80 -10.90
N ASP A 128 -9.73 13.18 -11.48
CA ASP A 128 -10.67 12.28 -12.14
C ASP A 128 -9.89 11.19 -12.90
N GLU A 129 -10.03 9.93 -12.50
CA GLU A 129 -9.30 8.80 -13.09
C GLU A 129 -9.66 8.58 -14.58
N ASN A 130 -10.69 9.28 -15.07
CA ASN A 130 -11.05 9.34 -16.48
C ASN A 130 -10.37 10.48 -17.24
N LYS A 131 -9.80 11.47 -16.55
CA LYS A 131 -9.08 12.61 -17.15
C LYS A 131 -7.59 12.47 -16.88
N GLY A 132 -6.81 12.58 -17.95
CA GLY A 132 -5.36 12.65 -17.82
C GLY A 132 -4.92 13.93 -17.08
N PRO A 133 -3.67 13.95 -16.57
CA PRO A 133 -3.04 15.14 -16.03
C PRO A 133 -3.24 16.37 -16.91
N THR A 134 -3.59 17.52 -16.33
CA THR A 134 -3.42 18.80 -17.02
C THR A 134 -1.92 19.08 -17.22
N GLN A 135 -1.54 19.70 -18.33
CA GLN A 135 -0.13 19.93 -18.71
C GLN A 135 0.67 20.78 -17.69
N SER A 136 -0.01 21.48 -16.77
CA SER A 136 0.61 22.32 -15.74
C SER A 136 1.34 21.55 -14.64
N GLU A 137 1.12 20.23 -14.50
CA GLU A 137 1.72 19.43 -13.44
C GLU A 137 3.04 18.75 -13.88
N CYS A 138 4.06 19.56 -14.27
CA CYS A 138 5.37 19.11 -14.81
C CYS A 138 6.25 18.33 -13.78
N TRP A 139 5.84 18.20 -12.50
CA TRP A 139 6.60 17.49 -11.44
C TRP A 139 6.42 15.97 -11.41
N LYS A 140 5.48 15.43 -12.22
CA LYS A 140 5.15 13.99 -12.23
C LYS A 140 6.29 13.02 -12.54
N PRO A 141 7.32 13.30 -13.39
CA PRO A 141 8.36 12.32 -13.70
C PRO A 141 9.39 12.09 -12.59
N LEU A 142 9.36 12.89 -11.52
CA LEU A 142 10.38 12.78 -10.46
C LEU A 142 10.08 11.67 -9.46
N LEU A 143 8.82 11.27 -9.24
CA LEU A 143 8.48 10.30 -8.18
C LEU A 143 9.12 8.91 -8.40
N PRO A 144 9.08 8.31 -9.61
CA PRO A 144 9.79 7.04 -9.84
C PRO A 144 11.29 7.16 -9.68
N LEU A 145 11.88 8.28 -10.11
CA LEU A 145 13.31 8.54 -9.97
C LEU A 145 13.68 8.76 -8.49
N ALA A 146 12.82 9.41 -7.70
CA ALA A 146 13.02 9.62 -6.28
C ALA A 146 13.00 8.28 -5.53
N LEU A 147 11.97 7.45 -5.73
CA LEU A 147 11.84 6.15 -5.06
C LEU A 147 12.97 5.19 -5.46
N SER A 148 13.24 5.02 -6.76
CA SER A 148 14.30 4.14 -7.22
C SER A 148 15.69 4.66 -6.85
N GLY A 149 15.91 5.97 -7.00
CA GLY A 149 17.17 6.64 -6.67
C GLY A 149 17.49 6.58 -5.18
N SER A 150 16.51 6.84 -4.31
CA SER A 150 16.69 6.74 -2.86
C SER A 150 16.95 5.29 -2.43
N THR A 151 16.26 4.32 -3.03
CA THR A 151 16.48 2.89 -2.76
C THR A 151 17.90 2.46 -3.17
N ILE A 152 18.37 2.86 -4.35
CA ILE A 152 19.74 2.58 -4.80
C ILE A 152 20.76 3.24 -3.85
N LEU A 153 20.55 4.50 -3.47
CA LEU A 153 21.43 5.21 -2.55
C LEU A 153 21.50 4.53 -1.17
N GLY A 154 20.37 4.05 -0.66
CA GLY A 154 20.33 3.21 0.54
C GLY A 154 21.17 1.94 0.38
N GLY A 155 21.00 1.21 -0.73
CA GLY A 155 21.79 0.00 -1.00
C GLY A 155 23.30 0.25 -1.12
N VAL A 156 23.70 1.37 -1.73
CA VAL A 156 25.09 1.84 -1.76
C VAL A 156 25.59 2.12 -0.35
N THR A 157 24.78 2.78 0.48
CA THR A 157 25.12 3.06 1.89
C THR A 157 25.32 1.77 2.68
N VAL A 158 24.38 0.83 2.59
CA VAL A 158 24.49 -0.49 3.23
C VAL A 158 25.77 -1.20 2.76
N THR A 159 26.04 -1.21 1.46
CA THR A 159 27.24 -1.86 0.91
C THR A 159 28.52 -1.21 1.40
N LEU A 160 28.64 0.11 1.35
CA LEU A 160 29.88 0.81 1.67
C LEU A 160 30.12 0.98 3.17
N VAL A 161 29.07 1.00 4.00
CA VAL A 161 29.17 1.31 5.43
C VAL A 161 28.77 0.12 6.31
N HIS A 162 27.64 -0.54 6.05
CA HIS A 162 27.17 -1.61 6.93
C HIS A 162 27.99 -2.87 6.75
N VAL A 163 28.24 -3.27 5.49
CA VAL A 163 28.96 -4.51 5.21
C VAL A 163 30.36 -4.55 5.85
N PRO A 164 31.21 -3.50 5.78
CA PRO A 164 32.51 -3.53 6.46
C PRO A 164 32.37 -3.64 7.99
N LEU A 165 31.43 -2.91 8.59
CA LEU A 165 31.20 -2.96 10.04
C LEU A 165 30.69 -4.33 10.49
N LEU A 166 29.81 -4.96 9.73
CA LEU A 166 29.28 -6.30 9.99
C LEU A 166 30.35 -7.38 9.79
N THR A 167 31.16 -7.26 8.74
CA THR A 167 32.29 -8.17 8.46
C THR A 167 33.25 -8.19 9.65
N GLU A 168 33.56 -7.02 10.21
CA GLU A 168 34.42 -6.93 11.39
C GLU A 168 33.73 -7.49 12.65
N LEU A 169 32.42 -7.25 12.81
CA LEU A 169 31.66 -7.69 13.97
C LEU A 169 31.49 -9.22 14.03
N THR A 170 31.21 -9.86 12.89
CA THR A 170 30.84 -11.29 12.86
C THR A 170 31.98 -12.19 12.36
N ALA A 171 33.07 -11.60 11.85
CA ALA A 171 34.13 -12.30 11.13
C ALA A 171 33.65 -13.10 9.89
N TRP A 172 32.42 -12.83 9.40
CA TRP A 172 31.93 -13.44 8.18
C TRP A 172 32.54 -12.76 6.96
N PRO A 173 32.78 -13.50 5.86
CA PRO A 173 33.37 -12.91 4.67
C PRO A 173 32.42 -11.87 4.05
N TRP A 174 32.99 -10.76 3.58
CA TRP A 174 32.31 -9.67 2.88
C TRP A 174 31.28 -10.14 1.83
N SER A 175 31.64 -11.18 1.06
CA SER A 175 30.81 -11.73 -0.01
C SER A 175 29.45 -12.25 0.47
N VAL A 176 29.35 -12.75 1.70
CA VAL A 176 28.08 -13.24 2.27
C VAL A 176 27.12 -12.07 2.46
N PHE A 177 27.58 -10.98 3.05
CA PHE A 177 26.74 -9.81 3.27
C PHE A 177 26.36 -9.11 1.97
N VAL A 178 27.28 -8.99 1.00
CA VAL A 178 26.93 -8.47 -0.33
C VAL A 178 25.90 -9.36 -1.03
N ALA A 179 26.02 -10.69 -0.91
CA ALA A 179 25.02 -11.60 -1.45
C ALA A 179 23.64 -11.38 -0.81
N ILE A 180 23.57 -11.14 0.51
CA ILE A 180 22.31 -10.80 1.20
C ILE A 180 21.75 -9.47 0.68
N VAL A 181 22.59 -8.44 0.56
CA VAL A 181 22.16 -7.13 0.02
C VAL A 181 21.60 -7.30 -1.39
N LEU A 182 22.30 -8.01 -2.27
CA LEU A 182 21.84 -8.27 -3.64
C LEU A 182 20.57 -9.11 -3.69
N ALA A 183 20.41 -10.08 -2.78
CA ALA A 183 19.22 -10.91 -2.69
C ALA A 183 17.97 -10.14 -2.24
N ILE A 184 18.12 -9.01 -1.55
CA ILE A 184 17.01 -8.15 -1.12
C ILE A 184 16.81 -7.00 -2.12
N TYR A 185 17.83 -6.19 -2.37
CA TYR A 185 17.74 -5.01 -3.25
C TYR A 185 17.51 -5.38 -4.71
N GLY A 186 18.15 -6.45 -5.19
CA GLY A 186 18.05 -6.89 -6.58
C GLY A 186 16.59 -7.18 -6.99
N PRO A 187 15.92 -8.15 -6.35
CA PRO A 187 14.51 -8.45 -6.63
C PRO A 187 13.59 -7.24 -6.41
N THR A 188 13.82 -6.43 -5.39
CA THR A 188 13.02 -5.22 -5.12
C THR A 188 13.08 -4.23 -6.28
N LEU A 189 14.29 -3.89 -6.76
CA LEU A 189 14.51 -2.97 -7.87
C LEU A 189 14.03 -3.56 -9.20
N LEU A 190 14.19 -4.87 -9.41
CA LEU A 190 13.67 -5.56 -10.59
C LEU A 190 12.15 -5.55 -10.62
N CYS A 191 11.48 -5.79 -9.49
CA CYS A 191 10.02 -5.69 -9.38
C CYS A 191 9.55 -4.25 -9.62
N MET A 192 10.23 -3.25 -9.04
CA MET A 192 9.91 -1.84 -9.27
C MET A 192 9.99 -1.47 -10.76
N LEU A 193 11.08 -1.88 -11.43
CA LEU A 193 11.25 -1.68 -12.88
C LEU A 193 10.19 -2.44 -13.69
N TRP A 194 9.89 -3.67 -13.29
CA TRP A 194 8.89 -4.50 -13.95
C TRP A 194 7.50 -3.85 -13.87
N VAL A 195 7.04 -3.50 -12.66
CA VAL A 195 5.73 -2.88 -12.46
C VAL A 195 5.65 -1.53 -13.17
N ALA A 196 6.74 -0.75 -13.23
CA ALA A 196 6.76 0.51 -13.97
C ALA A 196 6.65 0.35 -15.51
N ARG A 197 6.87 -0.86 -16.05
CA ARG A 197 6.93 -1.10 -17.51
C ARG A 197 5.91 -2.12 -18.02
N ALA A 198 5.42 -3.00 -17.17
CA ALA A 198 4.51 -4.06 -17.54
C ALA A 198 3.15 -3.52 -17.97
N ASP A 199 2.51 -4.21 -18.92
CA ASP A 199 1.08 -4.04 -19.15
C ASP A 199 0.33 -4.51 -17.90
N PRO A 200 -0.51 -3.67 -17.27
CA PRO A 200 -1.22 -4.04 -16.05
C PRO A 200 -2.32 -5.09 -16.26
N GLY A 201 -2.62 -5.45 -17.51
CA GLY A 201 -3.63 -6.45 -17.87
C GLY A 201 -4.77 -5.87 -18.70
N GLN A 202 -4.46 -5.02 -19.69
CA GLN A 202 -5.44 -4.53 -20.66
C GLN A 202 -6.26 -5.68 -21.28
N ILE A 203 -7.55 -5.41 -21.54
CA ILE A 203 -8.44 -6.34 -22.23
C ILE A 203 -9.24 -5.62 -23.32
N THR A 204 -9.20 -6.16 -24.54
CA THR A 204 -10.09 -5.74 -25.63
C THR A 204 -11.48 -6.30 -25.37
N ILE A 205 -12.49 -5.43 -25.33
CA ILE A 205 -13.89 -5.85 -25.18
C ILE A 205 -14.46 -6.15 -26.56
N GLU A 206 -14.59 -7.43 -26.91
CA GLU A 206 -15.28 -7.87 -28.12
C GLU A 206 -16.78 -8.08 -27.80
N ASP A 207 -17.63 -7.12 -28.20
CA ASP A 207 -19.11 -7.15 -28.21
C ASP A 207 -19.84 -7.76 -26.98
N GLY A 208 -19.20 -7.76 -25.82
CA GLY A 208 -19.64 -8.47 -24.61
C GLY A 208 -19.62 -7.65 -23.33
N GLU A 209 -20.12 -8.24 -22.26
CA GLU A 209 -20.09 -7.65 -20.92
C GLU A 209 -18.65 -7.53 -20.41
N THR A 210 -18.29 -6.33 -19.92
CA THR A 210 -16.98 -6.08 -19.31
C THR A 210 -16.79 -6.99 -18.09
N PRO A 211 -15.67 -7.71 -17.94
CA PRO A 211 -15.43 -8.53 -16.75
C PRO A 211 -15.55 -7.70 -15.47
N LYS A 212 -16.01 -8.33 -14.39
CA LYS A 212 -16.11 -7.67 -13.08
C LYS A 212 -14.75 -7.10 -12.67
N ARG A 213 -14.77 -6.02 -11.88
CA ARG A 213 -13.56 -5.35 -11.34
C ARG A 213 -12.60 -4.81 -12.42
N THR A 214 -13.09 -4.68 -13.65
CA THR A 214 -12.36 -4.03 -14.74
C THR A 214 -12.71 -2.55 -14.73
N HIS A 215 -11.69 -1.70 -14.79
CA HIS A 215 -11.90 -0.25 -14.81
C HIS A 215 -11.12 0.38 -15.96
N LYS A 216 -11.73 1.41 -16.56
CA LYS A 216 -11.06 2.26 -17.53
C LYS A 216 -10.16 3.24 -16.78
N SER A 217 -8.89 3.28 -17.17
CA SER A 217 -7.93 4.30 -16.70
C SER A 217 -7.54 5.21 -17.86
N TRP A 218 -7.36 6.50 -17.60
CA TRP A 218 -6.92 7.49 -18.60
C TRP A 218 -5.58 7.14 -19.25
N LEU A 219 -4.70 6.39 -18.56
CA LEU A 219 -3.35 6.08 -19.04
C LEU A 219 -3.33 5.07 -20.19
N TYR A 220 -4.35 4.22 -20.26
CA TYR A 220 -4.40 3.07 -21.16
C TYR A 220 -5.56 3.20 -22.14
N PRO A 221 -5.41 2.83 -23.43
CA PRO A 221 -6.52 2.84 -24.38
C PRO A 221 -7.60 1.81 -24.03
N GLU A 222 -7.23 0.66 -23.49
CA GLU A 222 -8.16 -0.40 -23.11
C GLU A 222 -8.42 -0.43 -21.59
N PRO A 223 -9.57 -0.97 -21.14
CA PRO A 223 -9.82 -1.20 -19.72
C PRO A 223 -8.85 -2.22 -19.09
N ILE A 224 -8.57 -2.03 -17.80
CA ILE A 224 -7.61 -2.86 -17.05
C ILE A 224 -8.35 -3.92 -16.23
N ARG A 225 -8.02 -5.19 -16.44
CA ARG A 225 -8.56 -6.30 -15.64
C ARG A 225 -8.11 -6.20 -14.19
N ARG A 226 -9.03 -6.45 -13.26
CA ARG A 226 -8.81 -6.40 -11.80
C ARG A 226 -8.01 -5.14 -11.43
N TYR A 227 -8.50 -3.99 -11.88
CA TYR A 227 -7.88 -2.70 -11.62
C TYR A 227 -7.78 -2.48 -10.11
N ASP A 228 -6.56 -2.21 -9.65
CA ASP A 228 -6.31 -1.91 -8.26
C ASP A 228 -6.25 -0.41 -8.03
N HIS A 229 -5.21 0.25 -8.57
CA HIS A 229 -5.06 1.71 -8.52
C HIS A 229 -4.02 2.19 -9.54
N TYR A 230 -3.99 3.50 -9.81
CA TYR A 230 -2.86 4.16 -10.47
C TYR A 230 -1.77 4.55 -9.46
N CYS A 231 -0.58 3.95 -9.57
CA CYS A 231 0.54 4.22 -8.68
C CYS A 231 1.43 5.34 -9.22
N ARG A 232 1.37 6.52 -8.60
CA ARG A 232 2.18 7.70 -8.99
C ARG A 232 3.69 7.47 -8.87
N TRP A 233 4.11 6.67 -7.89
CA TRP A 233 5.53 6.33 -7.67
C TRP A 233 6.12 5.42 -8.74
N LEU A 234 5.28 4.72 -9.51
CA LEU A 234 5.69 3.85 -10.61
C LEU A 234 5.27 4.41 -11.96
N GLN A 235 4.47 5.48 -11.96
CA GLN A 235 3.81 6.03 -13.14
C GLN A 235 3.08 4.97 -13.98
N ASN A 236 2.53 3.97 -13.30
CA ASN A 236 1.82 2.87 -13.94
C ASN A 236 0.57 2.49 -13.13
N VAL A 237 -0.41 1.92 -13.80
CA VAL A 237 -1.54 1.24 -13.17
C VAL A 237 -1.07 -0.08 -12.56
N VAL A 238 -1.56 -0.40 -11.38
CA VAL A 238 -1.47 -1.71 -10.76
C VAL A 238 -2.78 -2.45 -11.04
N GLY A 239 -2.68 -3.59 -11.70
CA GLY A 239 -3.81 -4.40 -12.13
C GLY A 239 -3.50 -5.88 -12.09
N LEU A 240 -4.26 -6.69 -12.83
CA LEU A 240 -4.14 -8.14 -12.78
C LEU A 240 -2.71 -8.67 -12.98
N MET A 241 -1.99 -8.16 -13.98
CA MET A 241 -0.74 -8.73 -14.49
C MET A 241 0.52 -8.28 -13.77
N ASN A 242 0.47 -7.20 -12.98
CA ASN A 242 1.64 -6.64 -12.29
C ASN A 242 1.45 -6.47 -10.76
N HIS A 243 0.27 -6.79 -10.21
CA HIS A 243 0.01 -6.64 -8.77
C HIS A 243 0.87 -7.59 -7.90
N ARG A 244 1.31 -8.75 -8.40
CA ARG A 244 2.22 -9.62 -7.63
C ARG A 244 3.58 -9.00 -7.42
N GLU A 245 4.14 -8.47 -8.49
CA GLU A 245 5.44 -7.81 -8.49
C GLU A 245 5.38 -6.50 -7.71
N PHE A 246 4.23 -5.81 -7.74
CA PHE A 246 3.97 -4.68 -6.86
C PHE A 246 4.05 -5.11 -5.39
N MET A 247 3.36 -6.17 -4.98
CA MET A 247 3.45 -6.69 -3.60
C MET A 247 4.86 -7.15 -3.22
N ALA A 248 5.57 -7.82 -4.13
CA ALA A 248 6.95 -8.25 -3.90
C ALA A 248 7.89 -7.05 -3.70
N MET A 249 7.68 -5.97 -4.45
CA MET A 249 8.38 -4.70 -4.25
C MET A 249 8.07 -4.11 -2.87
N LEU A 250 6.81 -4.04 -2.43
CA LEU A 250 6.44 -3.51 -1.12
C LEU A 250 7.07 -4.32 0.04
N ILE A 251 7.07 -5.66 -0.08
CA ILE A 251 7.73 -6.57 0.87
C ILE A 251 9.23 -6.25 0.94
N GLY A 252 9.86 -6.08 -0.22
CA GLY A 252 11.28 -5.75 -0.32
C GLY A 252 11.63 -4.40 0.31
N LEU A 253 10.87 -3.34 0.00
CA LEU A 253 11.05 -2.00 0.57
C LEU A 253 10.83 -2.01 2.10
N THR A 254 9.79 -2.67 2.58
CA THR A 254 9.51 -2.84 4.00
C THR A 254 10.65 -3.57 4.70
N LEU A 255 11.15 -4.67 4.12
CA LEU A 255 12.27 -5.44 4.68
C LEU A 255 13.55 -4.58 4.75
N ILE A 256 13.87 -3.82 3.70
CA ILE A 256 15.00 -2.89 3.67
C ILE A 256 14.89 -1.88 4.82
N ALA A 257 13.72 -1.24 4.96
CA ALA A 257 13.49 -0.21 5.96
C ALA A 257 13.57 -0.76 7.39
N VAL A 258 12.95 -1.92 7.66
CA VAL A 258 13.00 -2.58 8.98
C VAL A 258 14.45 -2.96 9.33
N LEU A 259 15.20 -3.53 8.38
CA LEU A 259 16.61 -3.86 8.61
C LEU A 259 17.43 -2.61 8.91
N GLY A 260 17.23 -1.50 8.19
CA GLY A 260 17.89 -0.22 8.49
C GLY A 260 17.54 0.30 9.90
N VAL A 261 16.26 0.30 10.27
CA VAL A 261 15.80 0.74 11.60
C VAL A 261 16.45 -0.05 12.74
N ILE A 262 16.65 -1.36 12.56
CA ILE A 262 17.26 -2.23 13.56
C ILE A 262 18.80 -2.14 13.55
N MET A 263 19.41 -2.17 12.37
CA MET A 263 20.85 -2.31 12.21
C MET A 263 21.60 -0.99 12.45
N ASP A 264 21.07 0.14 11.98
CA ASP A 264 21.80 1.41 11.99
C ASP A 264 22.18 1.87 13.41
N PRO A 265 21.28 1.81 14.42
CA PRO A 265 21.63 2.16 15.80
C PRO A 265 22.69 1.21 16.38
N ALA A 266 22.57 -0.09 16.10
CA ALA A 266 23.53 -1.08 16.58
C ALA A 266 24.93 -0.85 15.98
N LEU A 267 24.99 -0.59 14.68
CA LEU A 267 26.22 -0.26 13.97
C LEU A 267 26.80 1.09 14.40
N ALA A 268 25.95 2.08 14.70
CA ALA A 268 26.40 3.40 15.18
C ALA A 268 27.08 3.29 16.56
N VAL A 269 26.51 2.50 17.48
CA VAL A 269 27.12 2.22 18.79
C VAL A 269 28.46 1.50 18.64
N LEU A 270 28.60 0.59 17.67
CA LEU A 270 29.86 -0.09 17.39
C LEU A 270 30.89 0.83 16.74
N ALA A 271 30.46 1.68 15.81
CA ALA A 271 31.32 2.65 15.13
C ALA A 271 31.89 3.68 16.13
N TYR A 272 31.09 4.11 17.11
CA TYR A 272 31.52 5.04 18.17
C TYR A 272 32.66 4.50 19.06
N LYS A 273 32.93 3.19 19.05
CA LYS A 273 34.01 2.59 19.85
C LYS A 273 35.35 2.53 19.11
N LYS A 274 35.45 2.99 17.86
CA LYS A 274 36.61 2.81 16.98
C LYS A 274 37.31 4.13 16.63
N PRO A 275 38.49 4.44 17.21
CA PRO A 275 39.12 5.73 17.01
C PRO A 275 39.46 6.02 15.54
N GLY A 276 39.09 7.21 15.04
CA GLY A 276 39.60 7.78 13.78
C GLY A 276 38.63 7.83 12.59
N VAL A 277 37.52 7.07 12.59
CA VAL A 277 36.53 7.05 11.47
C VAL A 277 35.09 7.34 11.96
N GLU A 278 34.95 7.70 13.23
CA GLU A 278 33.68 7.67 13.96
C GLU A 278 32.64 8.66 13.46
N ILE A 279 33.06 9.89 13.14
CA ILE A 279 32.12 10.99 12.90
C ILE A 279 31.41 10.83 11.55
N VAL A 280 32.16 10.61 10.47
CA VAL A 280 31.57 10.51 9.11
C VAL A 280 30.67 9.28 9.01
N THR A 281 31.17 8.13 9.46
CA THR A 281 30.39 6.88 9.51
C THR A 281 29.15 7.03 10.39
N GLY A 282 29.29 7.63 11.57
CA GLY A 282 28.18 7.90 12.47
C GLY A 282 27.11 8.79 11.83
N ILE A 283 27.51 9.86 11.14
CA ILE A 283 26.58 10.74 10.41
C ILE A 283 25.84 9.97 9.32
N ILE A 284 26.56 9.16 8.51
CA ILE A 284 25.94 8.37 7.44
C ILE A 284 24.93 7.38 8.02
N LEU A 285 25.28 6.68 9.10
CA LEU A 285 24.37 5.74 9.78
C LEU A 285 23.12 6.44 10.34
N VAL A 286 23.28 7.62 10.95
CA VAL A 286 22.14 8.40 11.47
C VAL A 286 21.23 8.88 10.33
N LEU A 287 21.81 9.36 9.23
CA LEU A 287 21.03 9.78 8.05
C LEU A 287 20.29 8.61 7.42
N HIS A 288 20.95 7.45 7.28
CA HIS A 288 20.32 6.24 6.78
C HIS A 288 19.22 5.71 7.72
N TRP A 289 19.40 5.88 9.03
CA TRP A 289 18.40 5.49 10.02
C TRP A 289 17.14 6.35 9.90
N ILE A 290 17.30 7.67 9.81
CA ILE A 290 16.21 8.62 9.57
C ILE A 290 15.51 8.31 8.25
N TYR A 291 16.27 8.08 7.18
CA TYR A 291 15.71 7.66 5.90
C TYR A 291 14.88 6.37 6.04
N SER A 292 15.41 5.36 6.73
CA SER A 292 14.71 4.09 6.95
C SER A 292 13.43 4.25 7.76
N LEU A 293 13.42 5.15 8.76
CA LEU A 293 12.22 5.50 9.52
C LEU A 293 11.17 6.19 8.64
N ILE A 294 11.58 7.13 7.79
CA ILE A 294 10.68 7.82 6.86
C ILE A 294 10.08 6.83 5.86
N VAL A 295 10.91 5.99 5.24
CA VAL A 295 10.42 4.95 4.33
C VAL A 295 9.46 4.02 5.06
N LEU A 296 9.83 3.49 6.24
CA LEU A 296 8.96 2.59 7.00
C LEU A 296 7.62 3.24 7.37
N PHE A 297 7.61 4.54 7.69
CA PHE A 297 6.38 5.25 8.02
C PHE A 297 5.44 5.34 6.81
N PHE A 298 5.92 5.75 5.64
CA PHE A 298 5.06 5.90 4.46
C PHE A 298 4.72 4.54 3.82
N GLU A 299 5.74 3.71 3.61
CA GLU A 299 5.62 2.42 2.94
C GLU A 299 4.93 1.38 3.82
N GLY A 300 5.18 1.40 5.14
CA GLY A 300 4.59 0.44 6.07
C GLY A 300 3.07 0.48 6.06
N GLU A 301 2.48 1.67 5.96
CA GLU A 301 1.03 1.81 5.89
C GLU A 301 0.45 1.28 4.58
N ILE A 302 1.10 1.59 3.45
CA ILE A 302 0.73 1.06 2.14
C ILE A 302 0.80 -0.47 2.17
N PHE A 303 1.87 -1.03 2.72
CA PHE A 303 2.04 -2.47 2.83
C PHE A 303 0.95 -3.12 3.68
N ILE A 304 0.61 -2.55 4.85
CA ILE A 304 -0.45 -3.06 5.72
C ILE A 304 -1.81 -3.06 5.00
N ILE A 305 -2.15 -1.96 4.33
CA ILE A 305 -3.39 -1.84 3.55
C ILE A 305 -3.44 -2.95 2.50
N HIS A 306 -2.40 -3.09 1.67
CA HIS A 306 -2.41 -4.08 0.60
C HIS A 306 -2.40 -5.52 1.10
N VAL A 307 -1.75 -5.83 2.24
CA VAL A 307 -1.87 -7.16 2.87
C VAL A 307 -3.32 -7.42 3.26
N GLY A 308 -4.01 -6.43 3.83
CA GLY A 308 -5.45 -6.49 4.11
C GLY A 308 -6.28 -6.76 2.86
N LEU A 309 -6.06 -5.98 1.80
CA LEU A 309 -6.75 -6.14 0.51
C LEU A 309 -6.55 -7.53 -0.09
N VAL A 310 -5.30 -8.02 -0.13
CA VAL A 310 -4.99 -9.38 -0.61
C VAL A 310 -5.68 -10.43 0.25
N SER A 311 -5.68 -10.28 1.57
CA SER A 311 -6.29 -11.24 2.50
C SER A 311 -7.80 -11.34 2.36
N ARG A 312 -8.47 -10.27 1.90
CA ARG A 312 -9.92 -10.19 1.66
C ARG A 312 -10.28 -10.33 0.18
N ASN A 313 -9.27 -10.47 -0.68
CA ASN A 313 -9.42 -10.47 -2.12
C ASN A 313 -10.16 -9.26 -2.68
N GLU A 314 -9.88 -8.11 -2.11
CA GLU A 314 -10.43 -6.80 -2.42
C GLU A 314 -9.42 -6.02 -3.29
N THR A 315 -9.88 -5.17 -4.21
CA THR A 315 -9.00 -4.19 -4.88
C THR A 315 -9.01 -2.87 -4.12
N ALA A 316 -7.96 -2.07 -4.26
CA ALA A 316 -7.92 -0.73 -3.67
C ALA A 316 -9.11 0.14 -4.13
N GLN A 317 -9.56 -0.02 -5.40
CA GLN A 317 -10.75 0.65 -5.91
C GLN A 317 -12.04 0.24 -5.19
N GLU A 318 -12.23 -1.07 -4.93
CA GLU A 318 -13.40 -1.57 -4.20
C GLU A 318 -13.40 -1.11 -2.74
N TRP A 319 -12.21 -1.09 -2.13
CA TRP A 319 -12.00 -0.58 -0.77
C TRP A 319 -12.32 0.92 -0.67
N LYS A 320 -11.82 1.73 -1.60
CA LYS A 320 -12.09 3.18 -1.67
C LYS A 320 -13.59 3.49 -1.78
N GLN A 321 -14.35 2.59 -2.40
CA GLN A 321 -15.81 2.70 -2.56
C GLN A 321 -16.59 2.09 -1.39
N ASN A 322 -15.92 1.54 -0.37
CA ASN A 322 -16.55 0.86 0.77
C ASN A 322 -17.56 -0.23 0.36
N LYS A 323 -17.32 -0.89 -0.78
CA LYS A 323 -18.29 -1.78 -1.42
C LYS A 323 -18.71 -2.97 -0.55
N TYR A 324 -17.78 -3.45 0.27
CA TYR A 324 -17.94 -4.64 1.12
C TYR A 324 -17.99 -4.30 2.61
N TYR A 325 -18.34 -3.05 2.95
CA TYR A 325 -18.41 -2.57 4.32
C TYR A 325 -19.86 -2.32 4.72
N VAL A 326 -20.14 -2.61 5.97
CA VAL A 326 -21.39 -2.31 6.65
C VAL A 326 -21.12 -1.40 7.83
N ALA A 327 -22.07 -0.54 8.16
CA ALA A 327 -22.05 0.25 9.38
C ALA A 327 -22.92 -0.39 10.45
N HIS A 328 -22.44 -0.37 11.69
CA HIS A 328 -23.22 -0.67 12.88
C HIS A 328 -23.81 0.60 13.50
N ASP A 329 -24.82 0.46 14.35
CA ASP A 329 -25.39 1.56 15.14
C ASP A 329 -25.91 2.73 14.30
N THR A 330 -26.40 2.46 13.08
CA THR A 330 -27.00 3.49 12.22
C THR A 330 -28.43 3.80 12.67
N SER A 331 -28.93 4.97 12.28
CA SER A 331 -30.34 5.34 12.49
C SER A 331 -31.32 4.37 11.82
N LYS A 332 -30.86 3.64 10.79
CA LYS A 332 -31.63 2.66 10.01
C LYS A 332 -31.50 1.22 10.52
N GLY A 333 -30.70 0.99 11.56
CA GLY A 333 -30.43 -0.31 12.17
C GLY A 333 -28.98 -0.77 12.01
N ASP A 334 -28.72 -2.04 12.29
CA ASP A 334 -27.39 -2.64 12.20
C ASP A 334 -27.12 -3.28 10.83
N ASN A 335 -25.84 -3.31 10.45
CA ASN A 335 -25.34 -3.93 9.22
C ASN A 335 -25.90 -3.28 7.94
N ILE A 336 -26.03 -1.95 7.96
CA ILE A 336 -26.46 -1.19 6.78
C ILE A 336 -25.24 -1.02 5.87
N HIS A 337 -25.39 -1.41 4.59
CA HIS A 337 -24.34 -1.22 3.60
C HIS A 337 -23.93 0.25 3.52
N VAL A 338 -22.63 0.50 3.57
CA VAL A 338 -22.08 1.87 3.58
C VAL A 338 -22.51 2.65 2.34
N GLU A 339 -22.59 2.01 1.17
CA GLU A 339 -23.08 2.62 -0.08
C GLU A 339 -24.56 3.07 -0.01
N SER A 340 -25.35 2.53 0.91
CA SER A 340 -26.76 2.92 1.10
C SER A 340 -26.96 4.08 2.08
N LEU A 341 -25.88 4.56 2.70
CA LEU A 341 -25.89 5.75 3.55
C LEU A 341 -25.95 6.99 2.63
N SER A 342 -27.18 7.41 2.33
CA SER A 342 -27.44 8.59 1.50
C SER A 342 -27.14 9.92 2.21
N ASP A 343 -27.05 9.90 3.54
CA ASP A 343 -26.79 11.10 4.34
C ASP A 343 -25.28 11.23 4.57
N SER A 344 -24.72 12.34 4.08
CA SER A 344 -23.30 12.65 4.22
C SER A 344 -22.87 12.82 5.66
N ASP A 345 -23.77 13.32 6.52
CA ASP A 345 -23.43 13.61 7.91
C ASP A 345 -23.36 12.31 8.72
N GLU A 346 -24.34 11.42 8.55
CA GLU A 346 -24.33 10.08 9.17
C GLU A 346 -23.13 9.25 8.69
N TYR A 347 -22.83 9.28 7.38
CA TYR A 347 -21.65 8.62 6.82
C TYR A 347 -20.34 9.13 7.47
N ASN A 348 -20.17 10.45 7.57
CA ASN A 348 -18.95 11.06 8.12
C ASN A 348 -18.79 10.76 9.61
N GLU A 349 -19.86 10.81 10.39
CA GLU A 349 -19.84 10.47 11.81
C GLU A 349 -19.44 9.01 12.01
N LEU A 350 -20.03 8.08 11.27
CA LEU A 350 -19.70 6.65 11.34
C LEU A 350 -18.26 6.37 10.89
N LEU A 351 -17.78 7.09 9.88
CA LEU A 351 -16.40 7.01 9.42
C LEU A 351 -15.41 7.49 10.49
N ASP A 352 -15.65 8.65 11.11
CA ASP A 352 -14.78 9.23 12.15
C ASP A 352 -14.79 8.37 13.43
N ASN A 353 -15.91 7.70 13.72
CA ASN A 353 -16.03 6.77 14.85
C ASN A 353 -15.44 5.38 14.56
N GLY A 354 -15.14 5.05 13.30
CA GLY A 354 -14.58 3.75 12.90
C GLY A 354 -15.62 2.62 12.89
N GLU A 355 -16.88 2.94 12.64
CA GLU A 355 -18.00 1.99 12.67
C GLU A 355 -18.15 1.16 11.39
N PHE A 356 -17.32 1.42 10.37
CA PHE A 356 -17.32 0.65 9.12
C PHE A 356 -16.61 -0.68 9.29
N VAL A 357 -17.37 -1.76 9.30
CA VAL A 357 -16.86 -3.12 9.45
C VAL A 357 -16.92 -3.84 8.12
N TYR A 358 -15.82 -4.50 7.75
CA TYR A 358 -15.78 -5.35 6.58
C TYR A 358 -16.72 -6.56 6.77
N SER A 359 -17.59 -6.82 5.79
CA SER A 359 -18.52 -7.95 5.79
C SER A 359 -18.14 -8.95 4.69
N PRO A 360 -17.49 -10.09 5.02
CA PRO A 360 -17.13 -11.13 4.06
C PRO A 360 -18.33 -11.67 3.27
N GLU A 361 -19.53 -11.66 3.86
CA GLU A 361 -20.76 -12.15 3.25
C GLU A 361 -21.16 -11.34 2.00
N THR A 362 -20.73 -10.08 1.94
CA THR A 362 -21.02 -9.16 0.84
C THR A 362 -19.97 -9.23 -0.27
N ASN A 363 -18.79 -9.77 0.04
CA ASN A 363 -17.72 -9.96 -0.94
C ASN A 363 -17.73 -11.39 -1.49
N SER A 364 -18.37 -11.59 -2.64
CA SER A 364 -18.40 -12.90 -3.31
C SER A 364 -17.02 -13.46 -3.70
N PHE A 365 -15.97 -12.64 -3.67
CA PHE A 365 -14.59 -13.03 -3.97
C PHE A 365 -13.78 -13.44 -2.71
N ASP A 366 -14.29 -13.15 -1.52
CA ASP A 366 -13.62 -13.53 -0.27
C ASP A 366 -13.86 -15.02 0.03
N LYS A 367 -12.80 -15.82 -0.09
CA LYS A 367 -12.78 -17.26 0.23
C LYS A 367 -12.02 -17.54 1.53
N GLY A 368 -11.80 -16.52 2.35
CA GLY A 368 -11.00 -16.53 3.56
C GLY A 368 -9.51 -16.29 3.29
N CYS A 369 -8.84 -15.66 4.27
CA CYS A 369 -7.44 -15.21 4.17
C CYS A 369 -6.45 -16.28 3.64
N PRO A 370 -6.43 -17.54 4.14
CA PRO A 370 -5.50 -18.55 3.61
C PRO A 370 -5.71 -18.85 2.12
N THR A 371 -6.97 -18.98 1.69
CA THR A 371 -7.35 -19.25 0.31
C THR A 371 -7.04 -18.05 -0.59
N ASN A 372 -7.41 -16.84 -0.16
CA ASN A 372 -7.18 -15.61 -0.91
C ASN A 372 -5.69 -15.35 -1.11
N CYS A 373 -4.88 -15.49 -0.05
CA CYS A 373 -3.43 -15.36 -0.13
C CYS A 373 -2.81 -16.44 -1.03
N PHE A 374 -3.24 -17.70 -0.91
CA PHE A 374 -2.75 -18.77 -1.77
C PHE A 374 -3.08 -18.51 -3.24
N ASN A 375 -4.32 -18.18 -3.57
CA ASN A 375 -4.74 -17.83 -4.92
C ASN A 375 -3.94 -16.62 -5.42
N PHE A 376 -3.82 -15.57 -4.57
CA PHE A 376 -3.09 -14.37 -4.92
C PHE A 376 -1.66 -14.67 -5.33
N TRP A 377 -0.92 -15.55 -4.65
CA TRP A 377 0.49 -15.84 -4.94
C TRP A 377 0.70 -16.98 -5.95
N CYS A 378 -0.16 -18.00 -5.95
CA CYS A 378 0.12 -19.27 -6.63
C CYS A 378 -0.75 -19.49 -7.88
N GLU A 379 -1.89 -18.81 -8.03
CA GLU A 379 -2.78 -19.04 -9.18
C GLU A 379 -2.21 -18.43 -10.49
N PRO A 380 -2.09 -19.17 -11.60
CA PRO A 380 -1.67 -18.59 -12.87
C PRO A 380 -2.49 -17.37 -13.30
N ARG A 381 -1.84 -16.28 -13.73
CA ARG A 381 -2.52 -15.07 -14.25
C ARG A 381 -2.28 -14.81 -15.75
N TRP A 382 -1.49 -15.65 -16.40
CA TRP A 382 -1.09 -15.49 -17.80
C TRP A 382 -2.13 -16.02 -18.79
N ASP A 383 -3.20 -16.68 -18.33
CA ASP A 383 -4.28 -17.11 -19.22
C ASP A 383 -4.99 -15.87 -19.79
N PRO A 384 -5.08 -15.71 -21.12
CA PRO A 384 -5.87 -14.62 -21.72
C PRO A 384 -7.32 -14.59 -21.26
N GLN A 385 -7.89 -15.74 -20.84
CA GLN A 385 -9.25 -15.85 -20.33
C GLN A 385 -9.37 -15.50 -18.84
N ALA A 386 -8.26 -15.32 -18.12
CA ALA A 386 -8.29 -14.90 -16.72
C ALA A 386 -8.90 -13.49 -16.62
N LYS A 387 -10.07 -13.42 -15.98
CA LYS A 387 -10.85 -12.20 -15.81
C LYS A 387 -10.48 -11.39 -14.56
N GLY A 388 -9.79 -12.02 -13.60
CA GLY A 388 -9.52 -11.40 -12.29
C GLY A 388 -10.50 -11.80 -11.19
N ASP A 389 -11.35 -12.79 -11.45
CA ASP A 389 -12.38 -13.32 -10.54
C ASP A 389 -11.82 -14.37 -9.56
N PHE A 390 -10.68 -14.09 -8.93
CA PHE A 390 -10.14 -15.01 -7.90
C PHE A 390 -10.88 -14.80 -6.61
#